data_AF-A0A6F8VBQ3-F1
#
_entry.id   AF-A0A6F8VBQ3-F1
#
_cell.length_a   1.000
_cell.length_b   1.000
_cell.length_c   1.000
_cell.angle_alpha   90.00
_cell.angle_beta   90.00
_cell.angle_gamma   90.00
#
_symmetry.space_group_name_H-M   'P 1'
#
loop_
_entity.id
_entity.type
_entity.pdbx_description
1 polymer ?
#
loop_
_entity_poly.entity_id
_entity_poly.type
_entity_poly.pdbx_seq_one_letter_code
_entity_poly.pdbx_strand_id
1 'polypeptide(L)' 'MNRLGVVSSYVGFILTVIGLVVGFYNLPTGDGEKIGFWLGLVPAGFVLLLVGVATTQLTKK' A
#
# COMPACT_ATOMS: atom_id res chain seq x y z
N MET A 1 -1.95 -19.60 8.96
CA MET A 1 -1.82 -18.19 8.50
C MET A 1 -3.14 -17.51 8.72
N ASN A 2 -3.16 -16.39 9.45
CA ASN A 2 -4.40 -15.65 9.67
C ASN A 2 -4.90 -15.11 8.31
N ARG A 3 -6.08 -15.54 7.86
CA ARG A 3 -6.63 -15.13 6.56
C ARG A 3 -6.79 -13.61 6.47
N LEU A 4 -7.15 -12.96 7.57
CA LEU A 4 -7.27 -11.50 7.65
C LEU A 4 -5.92 -10.80 7.45
N GLY A 5 -4.87 -11.31 8.09
CA GLY A 5 -3.52 -10.76 7.93
C GLY A 5 -3.00 -10.89 6.50
N VAL A 6 -3.24 -12.04 5.87
CA VAL A 6 -2.86 -12.29 4.47
C VAL A 6 -3.58 -11.32 3.52
N VAL A 7 -4.89 -11.13 3.68
CA VAL A 7 -5.67 -10.20 2.85
C VAL A 7 -5.18 -8.76 3.05
N SER A 8 -4.97 -8.33 4.30
CA SER A 8 -4.43 -6.99 4.60
C SER A 8 -3.07 -6.76 3.96
N SER A 9 -2.18 -7.76 3.98
CA SER A 9 -0.87 -7.67 3.33
C SER A 9 -0.98 -7.49 1.83
N TYR A 10 -1.87 -8.25 1.16
CA TYR A 10 -2.07 -8.09 -0.28
C TYR A 10 -2.68 -6.73 -0.64
N VAL A 11 -3.67 -6.26 0.12
CA VAL A 11 -4.28 -4.95 -0.10
C VAL A 11 -3.24 -3.83 0.08
N GLY A 12 -2.45 -3.88 1.15
CA GLY A 12 -1.38 -2.92 1.40
C GLY A 12 -0.35 -2.91 0.27
N PHE A 13 0.07 -4.10 -0.19
CA PHE A 13 1.02 -4.23 -1.29
C PHE A 13 0.47 -3.64 -2.60
N ILE A 14 -0.77 -3.96 -2.95
CA ILE A 14 -1.41 -3.45 -4.17
C ILE A 14 -1.53 -1.92 -4.11
N LEU A 15 -1.94 -1.35 -2.97
CA LEU A 15 -2.02 0.10 -2.79
C LEU A 15 -0.67 0.79 -2.95
N THR A 16 0.39 0.22 -2.38
CA THR A 16 1.75 0.74 -2.55
C THR A 16 2.20 0.70 -4.00
N VAL A 17 1.99 -0.43 -4.69
CA VAL A 17 2.38 -0.58 -6.10
C VAL A 17 1.60 0.38 -6.98
N ILE A 18 0.28 0.48 -6.82
CA ILE A 18 -0.56 1.40 -7.60
C ILE A 18 -0.17 2.86 -7.32
N GLY A 19 0.01 3.23 -6.05
CA GLY A 19 0.40 4.59 -5.67
C GLY A 19 1.73 5.01 -6.30
N LEU A 20 2.71 4.11 -6.32
CA LEU A 20 3.98 4.33 -7.00
C LEU A 20 3.81 4.39 -8.52
N VAL A 21 3.23 3.36 -9.14
CA VAL A 21 3.12 3.28 -10.60
C VAL A 21 2.34 4.49 -11.15
N VAL A 22 1.16 4.79 -10.58
CA VAL A 22 0.32 5.88 -11.06
C VAL A 22 0.88 7.24 -10.66
N GLY A 23 1.41 7.38 -9.45
CA GLY A 23 2.01 8.64 -8.99
C GLY A 23 3.20 9.05 -9.86
N PHE A 24 4.11 8.12 -10.12
CA PHE A 24 5.27 8.39 -10.99
C PHE A 24 4.89 8.49 -12.47
N TYR A 25 3.89 7.74 -12.95
CA TYR A 25 3.38 7.88 -14.31
C TYR A 25 2.81 9.28 -14.59
N ASN A 26 2.22 9.94 -13.57
CA ASN A 26 1.65 11.27 -13.71
C ASN A 26 2.66 12.41 -13.53
N LEU A 27 3.92 12.16 -13.15
CA LEU A 27 4.95 13.21 -13.01
C LEU A 27 5.05 14.16 -14.22
N PRO A 28 5.04 13.69 -15.49
CA PRO A 28 5.14 14.57 -16.65
C PRO A 28 3.96 15.53 -16.84
N THR A 29 2.81 15.24 -16.21
CA THR A 29 1.62 16.10 -16.32
C THR A 29 1.75 17.40 -15.51
N GLY A 30 2.67 17.46 -14.54
CA GLY A 30 2.82 18.59 -13.64
C GLY A 30 1.65 18.80 -12.67
N ASP A 31 0.65 17.91 -12.66
CA ASP A 31 -0.54 17.98 -11.80
C ASP A 31 -0.19 17.51 -10.39
N GLY A 32 0.29 18.46 -9.57
CA GLY A 32 0.75 18.20 -8.21
C GLY A 32 -0.32 17.61 -7.28
N GLU A 33 -1.60 17.93 -7.50
CA GLU A 33 -2.70 17.36 -6.70
C GLU A 33 -2.88 15.88 -7.00
N LYS A 34 -2.94 15.49 -8.28
CA LYS A 34 -3.03 14.07 -8.67
C LYS A 34 -1.81 13.29 -8.21
N ILE A 35 -0.61 13.82 -8.46
CA ILE A 35 0.64 13.17 -8.05
C ILE A 35 0.65 12.97 -6.52
N GLY A 36 0.32 14.02 -5.76
CA GLY A 36 0.24 13.98 -4.31
C GLY A 36 -0.78 12.96 -3.79
N PHE A 37 -1.95 12.88 -4.41
CA PHE A 37 -2.99 11.90 -4.06
C PHE A 37 -2.49 10.45 -4.25
N TRP A 38 -1.94 10.13 -5.42
CA TRP A 38 -1.46 8.78 -5.73
C TRP A 38 -0.25 8.38 -4.88
N LEU A 39 0.73 9.28 -4.71
CA LEU A 39 1.87 9.02 -3.84
C LEU A 39 1.47 8.94 -2.36
N GLY A 40 0.40 9.65 -1.95
CA GLY A 40 -0.18 9.55 -0.61
C GLY A 40 -0.73 8.17 -0.26
N LEU A 41 -1.10 7.36 -1.25
CA LEU A 41 -1.50 5.95 -1.03
C LEU A 41 -0.32 5.06 -0.61
N VAL A 42 0.91 5.47 -0.89
CA VAL A 42 2.11 4.67 -0.60
C VAL A 42 2.31 4.48 0.91
N PRO A 43 2.34 5.54 1.75
CA PRO A 43 2.37 5.39 3.21
C PRO A 43 1.22 4.54 3.76
N ALA A 44 -0.02 4.74 3.27
CA ALA A 44 -1.18 3.97 3.70
C ALA A 44 -1.04 2.47 3.35
N GLY A 45 -0.55 2.16 2.15
CA GLY A 45 -0.25 0.81 1.70
C GLY A 45 0.79 0.13 2.59
N PHE A 46 1.87 0.82 2.96
CA PHE A 46 2.90 0.30 3.88
C PHE A 46 2.33 -0.01 5.27
N VAL A 47 1.48 0.85 5.82
CA VAL A 47 0.83 0.61 7.12
C VAL A 47 -0.04 -0.66 7.06
N LEU A 48 -0.86 -0.82 6.02
CA LEU A 48 -1.70 -2.02 5.84
C LEU A 48 -0.87 -3.29 5.63
N LEU A 49 0.25 -3.17 4.90
CA LEU A 49 1.21 -4.25 4.73
C LEU A 49 1.79 -4.70 6.07
N LEU A 50 2.28 -3.75 6.85
CA LEU A 50 2.87 -4.01 8.17
C LEU A 50 1.85 -4.64 9.12
N VAL A 51 0.63 -4.11 9.18
CA VAL A 51 -0.46 -4.67 9.99
C VAL A 51 -0.80 -6.09 9.55
N GLY A 52 -0.91 -6.34 8.24
CA GLY A 52 -1.19 -7.67 7.70
C GLY A 52 -0.08 -8.69 8.02
N VAL A 53 1.19 -8.27 7.90
CA VAL A 53 2.34 -9.13 8.22
C VAL A 53 2.38 -9.39 9.72
N ALA A 54 2.29 -8.36 10.56
CA ALA A 54 2.32 -8.48 12.01
C ALA A 54 1.21 -9.42 12.52
N THR A 55 -0.03 -9.23 12.06
CA THR A 55 -1.15 -10.10 12.44
C THR A 55 -0.95 -11.55 11.96
N THR A 56 -0.41 -11.75 10.76
CA THR A 56 -0.11 -13.10 10.24
C THR A 56 0.94 -13.81 11.09
N GLN A 57 1.97 -13.08 11.54
CA GLN A 57 3.07 -13.62 12.35
C GLN A 57 2.65 -13.87 13.80
N LEU A 58 1.88 -12.96 14.39
CA LEU A 58 1.40 -13.09 15.76
C LEU A 58 0.40 -14.25 15.94
N THR A 59 -0.45 -14.51 14.95
CA THR A 59 -1.37 -15.67 14.97
C THR A 59 -0.66 -17.00 14.69
N LYS A 60 0.59 -16.97 14.21
CA LYS A 60 1.39 -18.17 13.95
C LYS A 60 2.18 -18.65 15.18
N LYS A 61 2.24 -17.84 16.23
CA LYS A 61 2.89 -18.11 17.50
C LYS A 61 1.87 -18.66 18.50
#